data_AF-S5LU81-F1
#
_entry.id   AF-S5LU81-F1
#
_cell.length_a   1.000
_cell.length_b   1.000
_cell.length_c   1.000
_cell.angle_alpha   90.00
_cell.angle_beta   90.00
_cell.angle_gamma   90.00
#
_symmetry.space_group_name_H-M   'P 1'
#
loop_
_entity.id
_entity.type
_entity.pdbx_description
1 polymer ?
#
loop_
_entity_poly.entity_id
_entity_poly.type
_entity_poly.pdbx_seq_one_letter_code
_entity_poly.pdbx_strand_id
1 'polypeptide(L)'
;MYKKVSDKYGGRWYDIRERKSLRKIMKTWLGQYSKNLIDDYSVSWSHTSKPEDWIKKYNRPVLLSYFVRGEAHSIVIYGYNKSTNEYVVNYGWPWRTYGRQIIKKSDIWYYLSMGFWYSLRDK
;
A
#
# COMPACT_ATOMS: atom_id res chain seq x y z
N MET A 1 6.41 -30.62 8.97
CA MET A 1 7.64 -30.62 8.15
C MET A 1 7.27 -30.05 6.79
N TYR A 2 7.46 -28.73 6.58
CA TYR A 2 6.96 -28.04 5.39
C TYR A 2 8.00 -28.07 4.26
N LYS A 3 7.57 -28.52 3.07
CA LYS A 3 8.40 -28.65 1.87
C LYS A 3 8.76 -27.27 1.30
N LYS A 4 10.03 -27.16 0.93
CA LYS A 4 10.72 -25.99 0.36
C LYS A 4 10.18 -25.69 -1.05
N VAL A 5 9.66 -24.48 -1.26
CA VAL A 5 9.27 -23.98 -2.60
C VAL A 5 10.47 -23.25 -3.21
N SER A 6 10.94 -23.77 -4.34
CA SER A 6 12.00 -23.35 -5.26
C SER A 6 12.80 -22.07 -4.93
N ASP A 7 14.12 -22.24 -4.88
CA ASP A 7 15.18 -21.26 -4.57
C ASP A 7 15.32 -20.08 -5.58
N LYS A 8 14.33 -19.82 -6.44
CA LYS A 8 14.35 -18.69 -7.40
C LYS A 8 13.88 -17.36 -6.80
N TYR A 9 13.06 -17.40 -5.75
CA TYR A 9 12.53 -16.22 -5.06
C TYR A 9 12.69 -16.28 -3.54
N GLY A 10 13.69 -17.05 -3.07
CA GLY A 10 14.29 -16.99 -1.74
C GLY A 10 13.37 -16.55 -0.61
N GLY A 11 12.78 -17.52 0.09
CA GLY A 11 12.03 -17.32 1.31
C GLY A 11 12.73 -16.40 2.30
N ARG A 12 12.12 -15.24 2.52
CA ARG A 12 12.18 -14.43 3.73
C ARG A 12 10.95 -13.53 3.67
N TRP A 13 10.34 -13.31 4.82
CA TRP A 13 9.53 -12.12 5.04
C TRP A 13 10.41 -10.94 4.64
N TYR A 14 10.22 -10.40 3.44
CA TYR A 14 10.91 -9.18 3.06
C TYR A 14 10.33 -8.11 3.95
N ASP A 15 11.19 -7.55 4.81
CA ASP A 15 10.80 -6.46 5.67
C ASP A 15 10.44 -5.26 4.78
N ILE A 16 9.13 -5.06 4.58
CA ILE A 16 8.60 -3.93 3.81
C ILE A 16 8.75 -2.63 4.61
N ARG A 17 9.23 -2.68 5.87
CA ARG A 17 9.63 -1.48 6.63
C ARG A 17 10.70 -0.68 5.90
N GLU A 18 11.49 -1.29 5.02
CA GLU A 18 12.50 -0.60 4.25
C GLU A 18 12.08 -0.34 2.80
N ARG A 19 11.90 0.94 2.47
CA ARG A 19 11.74 1.49 1.09
C ARG A 19 12.54 0.73 0.04
N LYS A 20 13.80 0.43 0.36
CA LYS A 20 14.79 -0.10 -0.58
C LYS A 20 14.37 -1.47 -1.13
N SER A 21 13.80 -2.34 -0.31
CA SER A 21 13.40 -3.70 -0.70
C SER A 21 12.21 -3.67 -1.64
N LEU A 22 11.15 -2.94 -1.28
CA LEU A 22 9.95 -2.82 -2.11
C LEU A 22 10.27 -2.16 -3.46
N ARG A 23 11.01 -1.05 -3.44
CA ARG A 23 11.45 -0.37 -4.66
C ARG A 23 12.30 -1.28 -5.55
N LYS A 24 13.22 -2.05 -4.96
CA LYS A 24 14.07 -2.99 -5.70
C LYS A 24 13.23 -4.07 -6.37
N ILE A 25 12.32 -4.73 -5.63
CA ILE A 25 11.44 -5.77 -6.16
C ILE A 25 10.58 -5.22 -7.31
N MET A 26 9.95 -4.06 -7.13
CA MET A 26 9.11 -3.45 -8.15
C MET A 26 9.90 -3.09 -9.41
N LYS A 27 11.09 -2.51 -9.28
CA LYS A 27 11.95 -2.20 -10.43
C LYS A 27 12.42 -3.45 -11.17
N THR A 28 12.78 -4.51 -10.45
CA THR A 28 13.17 -5.78 -11.06
C THR A 28 12.01 -6.40 -11.84
N TRP A 29 10.82 -6.43 -11.26
CA TRP A 29 9.64 -7.01 -11.91
C TRP A 29 9.20 -6.22 -13.15
N LEU A 30 9.17 -4.89 -13.06
CA LEU A 30 8.78 -4.01 -14.17
C LEU A 30 9.84 -3.89 -15.27
N GLY A 31 11.10 -4.27 -15.00
CA GLY A 31 12.19 -4.22 -15.96
C GLY A 31 12.37 -2.82 -16.57
N GLN A 32 12.44 -2.75 -17.90
CA GLN A 32 12.64 -1.48 -18.62
C GLN A 32 11.49 -0.49 -18.41
N TYR A 33 10.26 -0.94 -18.18
CA TYR A 33 9.10 -0.06 -17.96
C TYR A 33 9.26 0.81 -16.70
N SER A 34 10.03 0.35 -15.71
CA SER A 34 10.32 1.14 -14.50
C SER A 34 11.01 2.47 -14.81
N LYS A 35 11.68 2.61 -15.97
CA LYS A 35 12.31 3.87 -16.40
C LYS A 35 11.30 4.97 -16.71
N ASN A 36 10.05 4.64 -16.97
CA ASN A 36 8.99 5.61 -17.30
C ASN A 36 8.12 5.98 -16.10
N LEU A 37 8.42 5.40 -14.93
CA LEU A 37 7.62 5.53 -13.72
C LEU A 37 8.37 6.28 -12.62
N ILE A 38 7.60 6.99 -11.79
CA ILE A 38 8.04 7.55 -10.52
C ILE A 38 7.33 6.79 -9.41
N ASP A 39 8.11 6.30 -8.45
CA ASP A 39 7.61 5.64 -7.25
C ASP A 39 7.63 6.59 -6.05
N ASP A 40 6.46 6.79 -5.45
CA ASP A 40 6.24 7.60 -4.23
C ASP A 40 5.73 6.70 -3.11
N TYR A 41 6.13 6.99 -1.87
CA TYR A 41 5.84 6.12 -0.73
C TYR A 41 6.04 6.86 0.60
N SER A 42 5.49 6.31 1.69
CA SER A 42 5.68 6.79 3.07
C SER A 42 5.89 5.63 4.01
N VAL A 43 7.07 5.50 4.61
CA VAL A 43 7.38 4.55 5.70
C VAL A 43 7.79 5.35 6.93
N SER A 44 6.87 5.55 7.88
CA SER A 44 7.20 6.24 9.13
C SER A 44 6.33 5.72 10.27
N TRP A 45 6.74 5.95 11.51
CA TRP A 45 5.93 5.67 12.70
C TRP A 45 5.06 6.88 13.10
N SER A 46 5.23 7.99 12.38
CA SER A 46 4.57 9.28 12.61
C SER A 46 4.06 9.81 11.28
N HIS A 47 2.96 9.24 10.81
CA HIS A 47 2.41 9.50 9.49
C HIS A 47 1.80 10.90 9.41
N THR A 48 2.62 11.87 9.00
CA THR A 48 2.15 13.16 8.48
C THR A 48 1.69 13.06 7.03
N SER A 49 1.97 11.93 6.36
CA SER A 49 1.64 11.74 4.96
C SER A 49 0.15 11.53 4.73
N LYS A 50 -0.33 12.14 3.66
CA LYS A 50 -1.72 12.18 3.23
C LYS A 50 -1.86 11.45 1.89
N PRO A 51 -2.06 10.11 1.88
CA PRO A 51 -2.20 9.36 0.63
C PRO A 51 -3.34 9.92 -0.24
N GLU A 52 -4.37 10.53 0.35
CA GLU A 52 -5.43 11.24 -0.37
C GLU A 52 -4.95 12.41 -1.22
N ASP A 53 -3.98 13.17 -0.76
CA ASP A 53 -3.43 14.31 -1.51
C ASP A 53 -2.66 13.80 -2.73
N TRP A 54 -2.02 12.64 -2.60
CA TRP A 54 -1.34 11.96 -3.71
C TRP A 54 -2.35 11.48 -4.76
N ILE A 55 -3.44 10.81 -4.33
CA ILE A 55 -4.52 10.37 -5.24
C ILE A 55 -5.10 11.57 -5.99
N LYS A 56 -5.41 12.66 -5.27
CA LYS A 56 -5.95 13.87 -5.88
C LYS A 56 -4.98 14.53 -6.87
N LYS A 57 -3.69 14.59 -6.54
CA LYS A 57 -2.67 15.25 -7.36
C LYS A 57 -2.38 14.48 -8.65
N TYR A 58 -2.30 13.15 -8.59
CA TYR A 58 -1.84 12.34 -9.71
C TYR A 58 -2.93 11.50 -10.37
N ASN A 59 -4.15 11.48 -9.81
CA ASN A 59 -5.27 10.64 -10.27
C ASN A 59 -4.88 9.16 -10.40
N ARG A 60 -4.16 8.66 -9.39
CA ARG A 60 -3.67 7.28 -9.33
C ARG A 60 -4.02 6.69 -7.96
N PRO A 61 -4.31 5.38 -7.86
CA PRO A 61 -4.61 4.72 -6.60
C PRO A 61 -3.35 4.54 -5.76
N VAL A 62 -3.51 4.24 -4.47
CA VAL A 62 -2.40 4.02 -3.53
C VAL A 62 -2.55 2.64 -2.90
N LEU A 63 -1.48 1.84 -2.90
CA LEU A 63 -1.39 0.66 -2.05
C LEU A 63 -1.10 1.12 -0.62
N LEU A 64 -1.92 0.71 0.33
CA LEU A 64 -1.71 0.95 1.74
C LEU A 64 -1.56 -0.40 2.46
N SER A 65 -0.50 -0.53 3.25
CA SER A 65 -0.35 -1.62 4.21
C SER A 65 -0.37 -1.04 5.62
N TYR A 66 -1.17 -1.62 6.51
CA TYR A 66 -1.35 -1.12 7.87
C TYR A 66 -1.34 -2.25 8.90
N PHE A 67 -1.04 -1.87 10.14
CA PHE A 67 -1.29 -2.63 11.34
C PHE A 67 -1.98 -1.72 12.36
N VAL A 68 -3.27 -1.98 12.61
CA VAL A 68 -4.11 -1.20 13.52
C VAL A 68 -4.93 -2.16 14.37
N ARG A 69 -4.91 -1.97 15.70
CA ARG A 69 -5.73 -2.75 16.66
C ARG A 69 -5.61 -4.28 16.50
N GLY A 70 -4.41 -4.78 16.16
CA GLY A 70 -4.15 -6.22 15.98
C GLY A 70 -4.48 -6.76 14.59
N GLU A 71 -5.05 -5.95 13.70
CA GLU A 71 -5.29 -6.31 12.30
C GLU A 71 -4.12 -5.82 11.44
N ALA A 72 -3.50 -6.74 10.69
CA ALA A 72 -2.46 -6.46 9.71
C ALA A 72 -3.00 -6.76 8.31
N HIS A 73 -3.12 -5.75 7.44
CA HIS A 73 -3.66 -5.97 6.10
C HIS A 73 -3.10 -5.00 5.07
N SER A 74 -3.25 -5.34 3.79
CA SER A 74 -2.92 -4.47 2.65
C SER A 74 -4.13 -4.26 1.76
N ILE A 75 -4.40 -3.01 1.42
CA ILE A 75 -5.56 -2.58 0.65
C ILE A 75 -5.13 -1.59 -0.44
N VAL A 76 -6.00 -1.36 -1.42
CA VAL A 76 -5.84 -0.29 -2.40
C VAL A 76 -6.84 0.82 -2.11
N ILE A 77 -6.37 2.03 -1.88
CA ILE A 77 -7.19 3.25 -1.78
C ILE A 77 -7.29 3.87 -3.17
N TYR A 78 -8.50 4.14 -3.63
CA TYR A 78 -8.75 4.77 -4.94
C TYR A 78 -9.76 5.90 -4.90
N GLY A 79 -10.16 6.33 -3.70
CA GLY A 79 -11.01 7.50 -3.50
C GLY A 79 -10.98 7.99 -2.07
N TYR A 80 -11.27 9.26 -1.86
CA TYR A 80 -11.35 9.89 -0.54
C TYR A 80 -12.48 10.92 -0.50
N ASN A 81 -13.36 10.81 0.49
CA ASN A 81 -14.35 11.81 0.81
C ASN A 81 -13.85 12.69 1.97
N LYS A 82 -13.54 13.96 1.67
CA LYS A 82 -13.04 14.92 2.66
C LYS A 82 -14.08 15.32 3.72
N SER A 83 -15.38 15.31 3.39
CA SER A 83 -16.42 15.74 4.33
C SER A 83 -16.66 14.70 5.43
N THR A 84 -16.56 13.41 5.10
CA THR A 84 -16.76 12.30 6.03
C THR A 84 -15.45 11.67 6.52
N ASN A 85 -14.31 12.06 5.93
CA ASN A 85 -12.99 11.51 6.20
C ASN A 85 -12.92 9.99 5.93
N GLU A 86 -13.50 9.56 4.82
CA GLU A 86 -13.65 8.16 4.42
C GLU A 86 -12.87 7.85 3.15
N TYR A 87 -12.32 6.64 3.09
CA TYR A 87 -11.69 6.10 1.89
C TYR A 87 -12.60 5.13 1.18
N VAL A 88 -12.54 5.16 -0.16
CA VAL A 88 -13.03 4.06 -0.99
C VAL A 88 -11.86 3.11 -1.23
N VAL A 89 -12.01 1.85 -0.79
CA VAL A 89 -10.92 0.89 -0.77
C VAL A 89 -11.27 -0.45 -1.39
N ASN A 90 -10.24 -1.18 -1.81
CA ASN A 90 -10.32 -2.57 -2.21
C ASN A 90 -9.49 -3.42 -1.22
N TYR A 91 -10.15 -4.32 -0.51
CA TYR A 91 -9.54 -5.23 0.47
C TYR A 91 -8.89 -6.47 -0.16
N GLY A 92 -9.12 -6.73 -1.45
CA GLY A 92 -8.62 -7.91 -2.15
C GLY A 92 -9.37 -9.20 -1.80
N TRP A 93 -10.47 -9.15 -1.04
CA TRP A 93 -11.25 -10.33 -0.68
C TRP A 93 -12.20 -10.73 -1.83
N PRO A 94 -12.36 -12.03 -2.09
CA PRO A 94 -13.09 -12.53 -3.27
C PRO A 94 -14.60 -12.25 -3.21
N TRP A 95 -15.15 -12.02 -2.02
CA TRP A 95 -16.57 -11.80 -1.81
C TRP A 95 -16.94 -10.33 -2.07
N ARG A 96 -17.87 -10.09 -3.01
CA ARG A 96 -18.23 -8.75 -3.51
C ARG A 96 -18.59 -7.73 -2.42
N THR A 97 -19.20 -8.16 -1.32
CA THR A 97 -19.61 -7.32 -0.19
C THR A 97 -18.46 -6.88 0.71
N TYR A 98 -17.35 -7.62 0.73
CA TYR A 98 -16.20 -7.30 1.57
C TYR A 98 -14.99 -6.82 0.77
N GLY A 99 -14.96 -7.07 -0.54
CA GLY A 99 -13.86 -6.67 -1.42
C GLY A 99 -13.80 -5.16 -1.68
N ARG A 100 -14.95 -4.47 -1.75
CA ARG A 100 -15.01 -3.00 -1.94
C ARG A 100 -15.75 -2.37 -0.77
N GLN A 101 -15.10 -1.47 -0.06
CA GLN A 101 -15.64 -0.87 1.15
C GLN A 101 -15.42 0.64 1.19
N ILE A 102 -16.30 1.32 1.91
CA ILE A 102 -16.09 2.69 2.38
C ILE A 102 -15.74 2.58 3.86
N ILE A 103 -14.56 3.08 4.23
CA ILE A 103 -14.04 2.96 5.59
C ILE A 103 -13.53 4.30 6.10
N LYS A 104 -13.61 4.53 7.42
CA LYS A 104 -13.05 5.75 7.98
C LYS A 104 -11.53 5.71 7.91
N LYS A 105 -10.91 6.84 7.58
CA LYS A 105 -9.46 6.99 7.57
C LYS A 105 -8.83 6.48 8.88
N SER A 106 -9.42 6.84 10.02
CA SER A 106 -8.94 6.48 11.36
C SER A 106 -8.89 4.98 11.64
N ASP A 107 -9.67 4.16 10.94
CA ASP A 107 -9.75 2.73 11.21
C ASP A 107 -8.54 1.97 10.68
N ILE A 108 -7.82 2.56 9.71
CA ILE A 108 -6.71 1.92 8.99
C ILE A 108 -5.46 2.80 8.88
N TRP A 109 -5.59 4.12 9.04
CA TRP A 109 -4.52 5.08 8.83
C TRP A 109 -4.67 6.31 9.72
N TYR A 110 -3.82 6.41 10.73
CA TYR A 110 -3.76 7.56 11.62
C TYR A 110 -2.30 7.83 12.01
N TYR A 111 -2.04 8.96 12.68
CA TYR A 111 -0.67 9.46 12.90
C TYR A 111 0.29 8.41 13.50
N LEU A 112 -0.18 7.56 14.41
CA LEU A 112 0.63 6.52 15.07
C LEU A 112 0.38 5.10 14.54
N SER A 113 -0.36 4.94 13.43
CA SER A 113 -0.55 3.61 12.86
C SER A 113 0.77 3.07 12.34
N MET A 114 1.07 1.80 12.65
CA MET A 114 2.13 1.11 11.95
C MET A 114 1.67 0.85 10.52
N GLY A 115 2.45 1.23 9.53
CA GLY A 115 2.04 1.04 8.14
C GLY A 115 2.89 1.82 7.17
N PHE A 116 2.62 1.62 5.89
CA PHE A 116 3.21 2.40 4.81
C PHE A 116 2.24 2.47 3.65
N TRP A 117 2.40 3.48 2.82
CA TRP A 117 1.76 3.49 1.52
C TRP A 117 2.78 3.58 0.39
N TYR A 118 2.41 3.07 -0.77
CA TYR A 118 3.22 3.05 -1.98
C TYR A 118 2.34 3.32 -3.20
N SER A 119 2.86 4.08 -4.16
CA SER A 119 2.24 4.18 -5.46
C SER A 119 3.22 4.49 -6.60
N LEU A 120 2.73 4.28 -7.82
CA LEU A 120 3.41 4.50 -9.08
C LEU A 120 2.64 5.51 -9.91
N ARG A 121 3.38 6.40 -10.57
CA ARG A 121 2.84 7.31 -11.58
C ARG A 121 3.77 7.38 -12.77
N ASP A 122 3.25 7.84 -13.90
CA ASP A 122 4.10 8.20 -15.05
C ASP A 122 4.96 9.42 -14.68
N LYS A 123 6.09 9.57 -15.37
CA LYS A 123 7.05 10.66 -15.14
C LYS A 123 6.43 12.03 -15.35
#